data_AF-A0A7Y2HKY1-F1
#
_entry.id   AF-A0A7Y2HKY1-F1
#
_cell.length_a   1.000
_cell.length_b   1.000
_cell.length_c   1.000
_cell.angle_alpha   90.00
_cell.angle_beta   90.00
_cell.angle_gamma   90.00
#
_symmetry.space_group_name_H-M   'P 1'
#
loop_
_entity.id
_entity.type
_entity.pdbx_description
1 polymer ?
#
loop_
_entity_poly.entity_id
_entity_poly.type
_entity_poly.pdbx_seq_one_letter_code
_entity_poly.pdbx_strand_id
1 'polypeptide(L)'
;MRKKYKLTGFARFFIFMLFFAPVSYIGVSYYQGENGLEKVKDFFNSLRTEQADVSPDTPSMSSDEIIKMQAQEIELLKQRIEELESRLANLESQEE
;
A
#
# COMPACT_ATOMS: atom_id res chain seq x y z
N MET A 1 -48.33 1.17 -1.27
CA MET A 1 -47.74 0.61 -2.52
C MET A 1 -46.23 0.81 -2.49
N ARG A 2 -45.41 -0.26 -2.49
CA ARG A 2 -43.94 -0.16 -2.52
C ARG A 2 -43.49 0.22 -3.94
N LYS A 3 -43.02 1.44 -4.13
CA LYS A 3 -42.38 1.86 -5.39
C LYS A 3 -41.06 1.10 -5.52
N LYS A 4 -40.91 0.29 -6.57
CA LYS A 4 -39.63 -0.35 -6.91
C LYS A 4 -38.69 0.74 -7.44
N TYR A 5 -37.60 1.02 -6.72
CA TYR A 5 -36.57 1.94 -7.19
C TYR A 5 -35.99 1.39 -8.49
N LYS A 6 -36.19 2.12 -9.60
CA LYS A 6 -35.58 1.77 -10.88
C LYS A 6 -34.14 2.26 -10.84
N LEU A 7 -33.20 1.32 -10.82
CA LEU A 7 -31.78 1.64 -10.93
C LEU A 7 -31.54 2.26 -12.31
N THR A 8 -31.12 3.52 -12.35
CA THR A 8 -30.76 4.19 -13.61
C THR A 8 -29.41 3.67 -14.11
N GLY A 9 -29.12 3.78 -15.40
CA GLY A 9 -27.82 3.38 -15.96
C GLY A 9 -26.63 4.06 -15.25
N PHE A 10 -26.81 5.32 -14.85
CA PHE A 10 -25.86 6.06 -14.04
C PHE A 10 -25.66 5.44 -12.65
N ALA A 11 -26.75 5.07 -11.96
CA ALA A 11 -26.65 4.42 -10.65
C ALA A 11 -25.91 3.07 -10.75
N ARG A 12 -26.13 2.31 -11.83
CA ARG A 12 -25.42 1.05 -12.08
C ARG A 12 -23.91 1.27 -12.29
N PHE A 13 -23.52 2.31 -13.02
CA PHE A 13 -22.13 2.71 -13.20
C PHE A 13 -21.49 3.18 -11.88
N PHE A 14 -22.20 3.98 -11.11
CA PHE A 14 -21.70 4.51 -9.84
C PHE A 14 -21.44 3.40 -8.82
N ILE A 15 -22.36 2.42 -8.73
CA ILE A 15 -22.19 1.23 -7.89
C ILE A 15 -20.96 0.43 -8.34
N PHE A 16 -20.77 0.24 -9.65
CA PHE A 16 -19.58 -0.42 -10.16
C PHE A 16 -18.30 0.34 -9.77
N MET A 17 -18.27 1.66 -9.94
CA MET A 17 -17.11 2.48 -9.61
C MET A 17 -16.75 2.43 -8.13
N LEU A 18 -17.76 2.36 -7.24
CA LEU A 18 -17.54 2.27 -5.80
C LEU A 18 -16.72 1.03 -5.40
N PHE A 19 -16.87 -0.08 -6.12
CA PHE A 19 -16.06 -1.29 -5.91
C PHE A 19 -14.81 -1.33 -6.79
N PHE A 20 -14.89 -0.77 -8.00
CA PHE A 20 -13.79 -0.79 -8.96
C PHE A 20 -12.64 0.14 -8.54
N ALA A 21 -12.94 1.30 -7.95
CA ALA A 21 -11.93 2.25 -7.50
C ALA A 21 -10.94 1.65 -6.48
N PRO A 22 -11.39 1.02 -5.36
CA PRO A 22 -10.44 0.41 -4.41
C PRO A 22 -9.69 -0.79 -5.03
N VAL A 23 -10.36 -1.59 -5.87
CA VAL A 23 -9.71 -2.72 -6.55
C VAL A 23 -8.63 -2.24 -7.54
N SER A 24 -8.90 -1.18 -8.28
CA SER A 24 -7.95 -0.56 -9.22
C SER A 24 -6.75 0.03 -8.50
N TYR A 25 -6.97 0.70 -7.36
CA TYR A 25 -5.88 1.23 -6.53
C TYR A 25 -4.93 0.12 -6.06
N ILE A 26 -5.48 -1.01 -5.59
CA ILE A 26 -4.68 -2.19 -5.23
C ILE A 26 -3.96 -2.75 -6.47
N GLY A 27 -4.66 -2.88 -7.60
CA GLY A 27 -4.09 -3.42 -8.84
C GLY A 27 -2.91 -2.63 -9.39
N VAL A 28 -3.00 -1.29 -9.39
CA VAL A 28 -1.90 -0.41 -9.81
C VAL A 28 -0.70 -0.56 -8.87
N SER A 29 -0.94 -0.60 -7.56
CA SER A 29 0.13 -0.74 -6.59
C SER A 29 0.89 -2.07 -6.71
N TYR A 30 0.16 -3.15 -7.00
CA TYR A 30 0.75 -4.48 -7.18
C TYR A 30 1.66 -4.54 -8.40
N TYR A 31 1.35 -3.75 -9.44
CA TYR A 31 2.15 -3.67 -10.66
C TYR A 31 3.38 -2.77 -10.53
N GLN A 32 3.33 -1.76 -9.65
CA GLN A 32 4.42 -0.81 -9.43
C GLN A 32 5.48 -1.29 -8.43
N GLY A 33 5.26 -2.40 -7.73
CA GLY A 33 6.19 -2.94 -6.75
C GLY A 33 6.30 -2.13 -5.45
N GLU A 34 5.54 -1.04 -5.32
CA GLU A 34 5.34 -0.36 -4.04
C GLU A 34 4.32 -1.12 -3.18
N ASN A 35 4.54 -1.15 -1.87
CA ASN A 35 3.67 -1.75 -0.84
C ASN A 35 2.28 -1.08 -0.79
N GLY A 36 1.44 -1.23 -1.81
CA GLY A 36 0.10 -0.65 -1.79
C GLY A 36 -0.81 -1.25 -0.73
N LEU A 37 -0.50 -2.46 -0.24
CA LEU A 37 -1.16 -3.01 0.93
C LEU A 37 -0.94 -2.18 2.19
N GLU A 38 0.24 -1.56 2.38
CA GLU A 38 0.47 -0.65 3.52
C GLU A 38 -0.31 0.66 3.33
N LYS A 39 -0.25 1.29 2.15
CA LYS A 39 -1.02 2.51 1.87
C LYS A 39 -2.53 2.31 1.98
N VAL A 40 -3.06 1.15 1.57
CA VAL A 40 -4.49 0.80 1.74
C VAL A 40 -4.83 0.58 3.21
N LYS A 41 -3.95 -0.09 3.96
CA LYS A 41 -4.16 -0.32 5.40
C LYS A 41 -4.12 0.99 6.18
N ASP A 42 -3.22 1.91 5.84
CA ASP A 42 -3.12 3.24 6.44
C ASP A 42 -4.31 4.11 6.07
N PHE A 43 -4.74 4.09 4.81
CA PHE A 43 -5.94 4.81 4.37
C PHE A 43 -7.21 4.27 5.05
N PHE A 44 -7.34 2.95 5.18
CA PHE A 44 -8.48 2.33 5.83
C PHE A 44 -8.48 2.54 7.35
N ASN A 45 -7.30 2.53 7.98
CA ASN A 45 -7.14 2.90 9.39
C ASN A 45 -7.47 4.38 9.62
N SER A 46 -7.01 5.29 8.76
CA SER A 46 -7.34 6.71 8.82
C SER A 46 -8.85 6.97 8.70
N LEU A 47 -9.53 6.28 7.78
CA LEU A 47 -10.99 6.35 7.64
C LEU A 47 -11.75 5.80 8.85
N ARG A 48 -11.19 4.82 9.54
CA ARG A 48 -11.73 4.27 10.79
C ARG A 48 -11.52 5.20 11.98
N THR A 49 -10.38 5.89 12.05
CA THR A 49 -10.03 6.79 13.14
C THR A 49 -10.84 8.08 13.12
N GLU A 50 -11.29 8.56 11.95
CA GLU A 50 -12.16 9.76 11.87
C GLU A 50 -13.57 9.55 12.45
N GLN A 51 -13.97 8.33 12.81
CA GLN A 51 -15.29 8.04 13.39
C GLN A 51 -15.27 7.63 14.86
N ALA A 52 -14.12 7.66 15.54
CA ALA A 52 -14.01 7.31 16.96
C ALA A 52 -13.34 8.43 17.76
N ASP A 53 -14.17 9.13 18.53
CA ASP A 53 -13.78 9.98 19.65
C ASP A 53 -12.89 9.19 20.63
N VAL A 54 -11.70 9.72 20.92
CA VAL A 54 -10.75 9.44 22.02
C VAL A 54 -10.69 8.00 22.59
N SER A 55 -9.60 7.29 22.29
CA SER A 55 -8.85 6.51 23.30
C SER A 55 -7.40 6.27 22.85
N PRO A 56 -6.40 6.54 23.71
CA PRO A 56 -4.98 6.46 23.37
C PRO A 56 -4.41 5.13 23.85
N ASP A 57 -4.50 4.06 23.07
CA ASP A 57 -3.75 2.82 23.37
C ASP A 57 -3.40 2.10 22.06
N THR A 58 -2.60 2.77 21.25
CA THR A 58 -1.64 2.08 20.40
C THR A 58 -0.29 2.51 20.95
N PRO A 59 0.70 1.62 21.17
CA PRO A 59 2.05 2.06 21.40
C PRO A 59 2.48 2.78 20.13
N SER A 60 2.27 4.10 20.12
CA SER A 60 2.79 5.00 19.12
C SER A 60 4.29 4.90 19.28
N MET A 61 4.91 3.96 18.55
CA MET A 61 6.34 4.04 18.29
C MET A 61 6.56 5.47 17.82
N SER A 62 7.34 6.21 18.59
CA SER A 62 7.58 7.61 18.29
C SER A 62 7.97 7.71 16.82
N SER A 63 7.48 8.71 16.10
CA SER A 63 7.79 8.87 14.68
C SER A 63 9.31 8.80 14.41
N ASP A 64 10.13 9.20 15.38
CA ASP A 64 11.59 9.07 15.37
C ASP A 64 12.11 7.62 15.38
N GLU A 65 11.44 6.69 16.08
CA GLU A 65 11.79 5.28 16.09
C GLU A 65 11.46 4.60 14.75
N ILE A 66 10.33 4.98 14.15
CA ILE A 66 9.90 4.49 12.83
C ILE A 66 10.88 4.98 11.75
N ILE A 67 11.26 6.26 11.79
CA ILE A 67 12.23 6.83 10.86
C ILE A 67 13.60 6.13 10.99
N LYS A 68 14.03 5.81 12.22
CA LYS A 68 15.29 5.08 12.45
C LYS A 68 15.24 3.65 11.92
N MET A 69 14.15 2.92 12.15
CA MET A 69 14.00 1.56 11.63
C MET A 69 13.95 1.54 10.10
N GLN A 70 13.21 2.48 9.48
CA GLN A 70 13.19 2.62 8.03
C GLN A 70 14.57 2.98 7.46
N ALA A 71 15.32 3.86 8.13
CA ALA A 71 16.67 4.21 7.70
C ALA A 71 17.62 3.00 7.73
N GLN A 72 17.54 2.17 8.78
CA GLN A 72 18.31 0.92 8.88
C GLN A 72 17.91 -0.09 7.80
N GLU A 73 16.61 -0.22 7.54
CA GLU A 73 16.11 -1.13 6.51
C GLU A 73 16.55 -0.69 5.11
N ILE A 74 16.49 0.61 4.80
CA ILE A 74 17.00 1.17 3.54
C ILE A 74 18.50 0.89 3.37
N GLU A 75 19.29 1.00 4.43
CA GLU A 75 20.72 0.73 4.39
C GLU A 75 21.02 -0.75 4.10
N LEU A 76 20.28 -1.66 4.74
CA LEU A 76 20.41 -3.11 4.56
C LEU A 76 19.98 -3.53 3.15
N LEU A 77 18.89 -2.95 2.64
CA LEU A 77 18.41 -3.15 1.27
C LEU A 77 19.45 -2.69 0.24
N LYS A 78 20.09 -1.55 0.45
CA LYS A 78 21.17 -1.05 -0.43
C LYS A 78 22.36 -2.00 -0.47
N GLN A 79 22.82 -2.48 0.69
CA GLN A 79 23.90 -3.48 0.74
C GLN A 79 23.53 -4.76 0.00
N ARG A 80 22.27 -5.19 0.09
CA ARG A 80 21.78 -6.37 -0.62
C ARG A 80 21.79 -6.18 -2.13
N ILE A 81 21.42 -4.99 -2.61
CA ILE A 81 21.46 -4.63 -4.03
C ILE A 81 22.90 -4.68 -4.53
N GLU A 82 23.83 -4.04 -3.82
CA GLU A 82 25.25 -4.00 -4.18
C GLU A 82 25.87 -5.41 -4.21
N GLU A 83 25.53 -6.27 -3.24
CA GLU A 83 25.95 -7.67 -3.23
C GLU A 83 25.41 -8.44 -4.45
N LEU A 84 24.14 -8.24 -4.80
CA LEU A 84 23.51 -8.89 -5.95
C LEU A 84 24.09 -8.39 -7.27
N GLU A 85 24.36 -7.10 -7.39
CA GLU A 85 25.04 -6.52 -8.56
C GLU A 85 26.47 -7.03 -8.71
N SER A 86 27.23 -7.12 -7.61
CA SER A 86 28.58 -7.71 -7.63
C SER A 86 28.56 -9.19 -8.03
N ARG A 87 27.56 -9.95 -7.57
CA ARG A 87 27.37 -11.34 -7.99
C ARG A 87 27.05 -11.45 -9.47
N LEU A 88 26.19 -10.58 -10.01
CA LEU A 88 25.87 -10.55 -11.43
C LEU A 88 27.10 -10.20 -12.27
N ALA A 89 27.87 -9.19 -11.90
CA ALA A 89 29.09 -8.81 -12.60
C ALA A 89 30.15 -9.94 -12.61
N ASN A 90 30.27 -10.70 -11.52
CA ASN A 90 31.16 -11.86 -11.45
C ASN A 90 30.65 -13.06 -12.28
N LEU A 91 29.35 -13.18 -12.49
CA LEU A 91 28.77 -14.23 -13.34
C LEU A 91 28.90 -13.86 -14.82
N GLU A 92 28.63 -12.60 -15.16
CA GLU A 92 28.77 -12.07 -16.52
C GLU A 92 30.22 -12.14 -17.02
N SER A 93 31.20 -11.87 -16.14
CA SER A 93 32.63 -12.06 -16.44
C SER A 93 33.11 -13.51 -16.46
N GLN A 94 32.28 -14.47 -16.01
CA GLN A 94 32.54 -15.91 -16.17
C GLN A 94 31.92 -16.48 -17.45
N GLU A 95 30.99 -15.76 -18.09
CA GLU A 95 30.36 -16.16 -19.36
C GLU A 95 31.08 -15.61 -20.61
N GLU A 96 32.03 -14.67 -20.45
CA GLU A 96 33.01 -14.24 -21.49
C GLU A 96 34.27 -15.11 -21.51
#